data_AF-A0A7C9CXN7-F1
#
_entry.id   AF-A0A7C9CXN7-F1
#
_cell.length_a   1.000
_cell.length_b   1.000
_cell.length_c   1.000
_cell.angle_alpha   90.00
_cell.angle_beta   90.00
_cell.angle_gamma   90.00
#
_symmetry.space_group_name_H-M   'P 1'
#
loop_
_entity.id
_entity.type
_entity.pdbx_description
1 polymer ?
#
loop_
_entity_poly.entity_id
_entity_poly.type
_entity_poly.pdbx_seq_one_letter_code
_entity_poly.pdbx_strand_id
1 'polypeptide(L)'
;MQASEMFDKPWWDRSARLVRIHNLTFDPVMIRRELAMSIILHDYPFSIINHTGFKGLLFDVYPAVSQSTLKSDIFKIYEFEKNCSRALLYETERRIALTTHKWISSD
;
A
#
# COMPACT_ATOMS: atom_id res chain seq x y z
N MET A 1 -8.66 -27.49 -11.71
CA MET A 1 -9.25 -26.49 -12.61
C MET A 1 -8.09 -25.80 -13.30
N GLN A 2 -7.98 -25.89 -14.63
CA GLN A 2 -6.92 -25.21 -15.37
C GLN A 2 -7.18 -23.69 -15.38
N ALA A 3 -6.13 -22.87 -15.39
CA ALA A 3 -6.25 -21.40 -15.33
C ALA A 3 -7.04 -20.80 -16.50
N SER A 4 -7.14 -21.52 -17.62
CA SER A 4 -7.93 -21.16 -18.81
C SER A 4 -9.43 -21.09 -18.52
N GLU A 5 -9.98 -21.96 -17.67
CA GLU A 5 -11.42 -22.01 -17.34
C GLU A 5 -11.84 -20.93 -16.33
N MET A 6 -10.89 -20.15 -15.81
CA MET A 6 -11.11 -19.15 -14.76
C MET A 6 -11.81 -17.89 -15.27
N PHE A 7 -11.77 -17.60 -16.57
CA PHE A 7 -12.37 -16.39 -17.15
C PHE A 7 -13.70 -16.66 -17.89
N ASP A 8 -14.07 -17.93 -18.11
CA ASP A 8 -15.23 -18.30 -18.94
C ASP A 8 -16.60 -18.20 -18.25
N LYS A 9 -16.62 -18.04 -16.92
CA LYS A 9 -17.86 -17.81 -16.15
C LYS A 9 -18.00 -16.35 -15.72
N PRO A 10 -19.25 -15.84 -15.65
CA PRO A 10 -19.52 -14.48 -15.20
C PRO A 10 -18.91 -14.18 -13.84
N TRP A 11 -18.42 -12.95 -13.66
CA TRP A 11 -17.70 -12.55 -12.44
C TRP A 11 -18.55 -12.67 -11.15
N TRP A 12 -19.88 -12.69 -11.27
CA TRP A 12 -20.81 -12.84 -10.15
C TRP A 12 -21.05 -14.30 -9.72
N ASP A 13 -20.79 -15.31 -10.57
CA ASP A 13 -20.90 -16.73 -10.23
C ASP A 13 -19.58 -17.23 -9.59
N ARG A 14 -19.38 -16.83 -8.33
CA ARG A 14 -18.17 -17.19 -7.55
C ARG A 14 -18.25 -18.57 -6.92
N SER A 15 -19.46 -19.12 -6.74
CA SER A 15 -19.75 -20.33 -5.95
C SER A 15 -18.94 -21.55 -6.41
N ALA A 16 -18.75 -21.69 -7.72
CA ALA A 16 -18.00 -22.80 -8.31
C ALA A 16 -16.46 -22.65 -8.24
N ARG A 17 -15.95 -21.49 -7.78
CA ARG A 17 -14.52 -21.14 -7.76
C ARG A 17 -13.95 -20.97 -6.34
N LEU A 18 -14.79 -20.98 -5.31
CA LEU A 18 -14.37 -20.75 -3.93
C LEU A 18 -13.56 -21.93 -3.39
N VAL A 19 -12.26 -21.70 -3.14
CA VAL A 19 -11.44 -22.60 -2.34
C VAL A 19 -11.55 -22.16 -0.88
N ARG A 20 -12.14 -23.02 -0.03
CA ARG A 20 -12.18 -22.75 1.42
C ARG A 20 -10.81 -23.05 2.01
N ILE A 21 -10.05 -22.01 2.29
CA ILE A 21 -8.85 -22.12 3.12
C ILE A 21 -9.33 -22.11 4.57
N HIS A 22 -9.38 -23.28 5.20
CA HIS A 22 -9.97 -23.43 6.53
C HIS A 22 -9.13 -22.73 7.63
N ASN A 23 -7.85 -22.43 7.36
CA ASN A 23 -6.87 -21.88 8.30
C ASN A 23 -6.05 -20.74 7.67
N LEU A 24 -6.69 -19.68 7.17
CA LEU A 24 -5.94 -18.50 6.71
C LEU A 24 -5.56 -17.63 7.91
N THR A 25 -4.28 -17.63 8.27
CA THR A 25 -3.71 -16.72 9.27
C THR A 25 -2.98 -15.60 8.53
N PHE A 26 -3.30 -14.34 8.82
CA PHE A 26 -2.58 -13.19 8.28
C PHE A 26 -2.34 -12.16 9.37
N ASP A 27 -1.27 -11.37 9.21
CA ASP A 27 -0.99 -10.21 10.06
C ASP A 27 -1.66 -8.96 9.46
N PRO A 28 -2.71 -8.41 10.08
CA PRO A 28 -3.40 -7.25 9.56
C PRO A 28 -2.54 -5.97 9.58
N VAL A 29 -1.55 -5.89 10.45
CA VAL A 29 -0.61 -4.76 10.52
C VAL A 29 0.34 -4.80 9.35
N MET A 30 0.89 -5.98 9.04
CA MET A 30 1.75 -6.19 7.87
C MET A 30 1.02 -5.84 6.57
N ILE A 31 -0.21 -6.33 6.36
CA ILE A 31 -0.99 -5.99 5.15
C ILE A 31 -1.17 -4.49 4.99
N ARG A 32 -1.48 -3.79 6.09
CA ARG A 32 -1.67 -2.34 6.08
C ARG A 32 -0.37 -1.60 5.73
N ARG A 33 0.76 -2.10 6.23
CA ARG A 33 2.09 -1.57 5.90
C ARG A 33 2.41 -1.77 4.41
N GLU A 34 2.18 -2.97 3.88
CA GLU A 34 2.40 -3.27 2.45
C GLU A 34 1.51 -2.40 1.54
N LEU A 35 0.27 -2.17 1.94
CA LEU A 35 -0.63 -1.26 1.23
C LEU A 35 -0.10 0.18 1.22
N ALA A 36 0.36 0.68 2.37
CA ALA A 36 0.95 2.01 2.48
C ALA A 36 2.23 2.13 1.63
N MET A 37 3.11 1.11 1.68
CA MET A 37 4.34 1.07 0.87
C MET A 37 4.04 1.02 -0.62
N SER A 38 3.04 0.25 -1.05
CA SER A 38 2.62 0.18 -2.46
C SER A 38 2.18 1.55 -2.98
N ILE A 39 1.49 2.33 -2.16
CA ILE A 39 1.08 3.70 -2.52
C ILE A 39 2.27 4.63 -2.63
N ILE A 40 3.19 4.59 -1.65
CA ILE A 40 4.41 5.43 -1.66
C ILE A 40 5.29 5.09 -2.87
N LEU A 41 5.51 3.80 -3.14
CA LEU A 41 6.43 3.32 -4.18
C LEU A 41 5.93 3.60 -5.59
N HIS A 42 4.62 3.48 -5.82
CA HIS A 42 4.02 3.64 -7.14
C HIS A 42 3.28 4.96 -7.33
N ASP A 43 3.35 5.85 -6.34
CA ASP A 43 2.64 7.14 -6.31
C ASP A 43 1.14 7.00 -6.63
N TYR A 44 0.51 5.94 -6.09
CA TYR A 44 -0.89 5.69 -6.35
C TYR A 44 -1.78 6.72 -5.65
N PRO A 45 -2.86 7.18 -6.28
CA PRO A 45 -3.79 8.08 -5.62
C PRO A 45 -4.49 7.36 -4.46
N PHE A 46 -4.71 8.05 -3.34
CA PHE A 46 -5.42 7.48 -2.19
C PHE A 46 -6.83 6.98 -2.53
N SER A 47 -7.43 7.48 -3.61
CA SER A 47 -8.72 7.01 -4.12
C SER A 47 -8.69 5.56 -4.59
N ILE A 48 -7.52 4.98 -4.88
CA ILE A 48 -7.40 3.60 -5.37
C ILE A 48 -8.07 2.59 -4.45
N ILE A 49 -8.01 2.80 -3.13
CA ILE A 49 -8.63 1.91 -2.14
C ILE A 49 -10.16 1.92 -2.19
N ASN A 50 -10.74 2.96 -2.80
CA ASN A 50 -12.18 3.07 -2.99
C ASN A 50 -12.68 2.44 -4.29
N HIS A 51 -11.77 2.09 -5.21
CA HIS A 51 -12.13 1.50 -6.49
C HIS A 51 -12.71 0.10 -6.26
N THR A 52 -13.80 -0.24 -6.95
CA THR A 52 -14.53 -1.50 -6.77
C THR A 52 -13.66 -2.74 -6.95
N GLY A 53 -12.78 -2.74 -7.95
CA GLY A 53 -11.84 -3.85 -8.18
C GLY A 53 -10.83 -4.01 -7.04
N PHE A 54 -10.30 -2.90 -6.53
CA PHE A 54 -9.32 -2.92 -5.43
C PHE A 54 -9.96 -3.32 -4.10
N LYS A 55 -11.18 -2.84 -3.84
CA LYS A 55 -12.00 -3.34 -2.73
C LYS A 55 -12.24 -4.83 -2.84
N GLY A 56 -12.59 -5.33 -4.02
CA GLY A 56 -12.77 -6.77 -4.25
C GLY A 56 -11.54 -7.60 -3.93
N LEU A 57 -10.33 -7.08 -4.23
CA LEU A 57 -9.07 -7.75 -3.91
C LEU A 57 -8.74 -7.76 -2.41
N LEU A 58 -9.04 -6.67 -1.70
CA LEU A 58 -8.68 -6.54 -0.29
C LEU A 58 -9.76 -7.03 0.68
N PHE A 59 -11.04 -6.98 0.31
CA PHE A 59 -12.16 -7.23 1.22
C PHE A 59 -12.13 -8.62 1.87
N ASP A 60 -11.70 -9.63 1.12
CA ASP A 60 -11.63 -11.01 1.61
C ASP A 60 -10.45 -11.25 2.57
N VAL A 61 -9.46 -10.35 2.58
CA VAL A 61 -8.21 -10.48 3.35
C VAL A 61 -8.11 -9.46 4.48
N TYR A 62 -8.64 -8.25 4.31
CA TYR A 62 -8.56 -7.20 5.32
C TYR A 62 -9.73 -6.21 5.22
N PRO A 63 -10.55 -6.04 6.28
CA PRO A 63 -11.69 -5.14 6.24
C PRO A 63 -11.26 -3.68 5.98
N ALA A 64 -12.12 -2.98 5.24
CA ALA A 64 -11.87 -1.71 4.56
C ALA A 64 -11.05 -0.70 5.38
N VAL A 65 -9.82 -0.45 4.92
CA VAL A 65 -8.99 0.68 5.37
C VAL A 65 -9.56 1.96 4.79
N SER A 66 -9.79 2.96 5.63
CA SER A 66 -10.20 4.29 5.15
C SER A 66 -9.01 5.09 4.62
N GLN A 67 -9.26 6.08 3.76
CA GLN A 67 -8.19 6.94 3.25
C GLN A 67 -7.50 7.71 4.38
N SER A 68 -8.22 8.09 5.43
CA SER A 68 -7.65 8.80 6.58
C SER A 68 -6.72 7.89 7.40
N THR A 69 -7.10 6.63 7.61
CA THR A 69 -6.23 5.63 8.23
C THR A 69 -4.95 5.46 7.43
N LEU A 70 -5.07 5.29 6.11
CA LEU A 70 -3.94 5.09 5.22
C LEU A 70 -3.00 6.29 5.17
N LYS A 71 -3.55 7.50 5.13
CA LYS A 71 -2.77 8.74 5.28
C LYS A 71 -2.00 8.74 6.60
N SER A 72 -2.67 8.43 7.72
CA SER A 72 -2.01 8.37 9.03
C SER A 72 -0.87 7.36 9.06
N ASP A 73 -1.05 6.19 8.46
CA ASP A 73 -0.01 5.16 8.43
C ASP A 73 1.19 5.57 7.55
N ILE A 74 0.94 6.22 6.41
CA ILE A 74 2.00 6.80 5.56
C ILE A 74 2.75 7.91 6.31
N PHE A 75 2.05 8.76 7.06
CA PHE A 75 2.70 9.77 7.90
C PHE A 75 3.61 9.14 8.95
N LYS A 76 3.19 8.05 9.61
CA LYS A 76 4.04 7.33 10.57
C LYS A 76 5.29 6.74 9.90
N ILE A 77 5.15 6.16 8.71
CA ILE A 77 6.29 5.66 7.92
C ILE A 77 7.25 6.81 7.61
N TYR A 78 6.72 7.94 7.13
CA TYR A 78 7.52 9.14 6.86
C TYR A 78 8.26 9.64 8.10
N GLU A 79 7.58 9.76 9.24
CA GLU A 79 8.21 10.23 10.48
C GLU A 79 9.32 9.30 10.94
N PHE A 80 9.11 7.98 10.84
CA PHE A 80 10.13 6.99 11.14
C PHE A 80 11.36 7.15 10.23
N GLU A 81 11.18 7.12 8.92
CA GLU A 81 12.26 7.27 7.92
C GLU A 81 13.00 8.60 8.07
N LYS A 82 12.27 9.69 8.34
CA LYS A 82 12.83 11.01 8.62
C LYS A 82 13.71 10.98 9.86
N ASN A 83 13.26 10.34 10.94
CA ASN A 83 14.03 10.24 12.18
C ASN A 83 15.28 9.39 11.98
N CYS A 84 15.20 8.28 11.26
CA CYS A 84 16.35 7.46 10.88
C CYS A 84 17.35 8.26 10.04
N SER A 85 16.88 8.95 9.01
CA SER A 85 17.73 9.81 8.16
C SER A 85 18.40 10.91 8.98
N ARG A 86 17.68 11.53 9.90
CA ARG A 86 18.22 12.57 10.79
C ARG A 86 19.30 12.01 11.73
N ALA A 87 19.09 10.83 12.31
CA ALA A 87 20.08 10.17 13.15
C ALA A 87 21.37 9.89 12.36
N LEU A 88 21.25 9.34 11.15
CA LEU A 88 22.40 9.09 10.26
C LEU A 88 23.17 10.38 9.93
N LEU A 89 22.47 11.49 9.69
CA LEU A 89 23.09 12.79 9.44
C LEU A 89 23.85 13.32 10.68
N TYR A 90 23.32 13.13 11.89
CA TYR A 90 23.99 13.54 13.12
C TYR A 90 25.21 12.67 13.47
N GLU A 91 25.17 11.37 13.17
CA GLU A 91 26.30 10.45 13.35
C GLU A 91 27.43 10.70 12.33
N THR A 92 27.13 11.40 11.24
CA THR A 92 28.11 11.66 10.19
C THR A 92 29.07 12.78 10.61
N GLU A 93 30.31 12.42 10.95
CA GLU A 93 31.39 13.37 11.26
C GLU A 93 32.01 14.04 10.01
N ARG A 94 31.54 13.68 8.82
CA ARG A 94 32.08 14.16 7.53
C ARG A 94 31.28 15.35 6.97
N ARG A 95 31.86 16.00 5.96
CA ARG A 95 31.19 17.09 5.23
C ARG A 95 30.03 16.54 4.41
N ILE A 96 28.85 17.16 4.56
CA ILE A 96 27.63 16.84 3.81
C ILE A 96 27.46 17.90 2.71
N ALA A 97 27.34 17.47 1.45
CA ALA A 97 27.02 18.36 0.35
C ALA A 97 25.50 18.41 0.15
N LEU A 98 24.91 19.61 0.21
CA LEU A 98 23.49 19.83 -0.01
C LEU A 98 23.27 20.39 -1.42
N THR A 99 22.51 19.66 -2.25
CA THR A 99 22.07 20.16 -3.56
C THR A 99 20.58 20.44 -3.48
N THR A 100 20.20 21.70 -3.63
CA THR A 100 18.80 22.11 -3.65
C THR A 100 18.38 22.44 -5.08
N HIS A 101 17.32 21.80 -5.55
CA HIS A 101 16.70 22.12 -6.85
C HIS A 101 15.46 22.98 -6.61
N LYS A 102 15.35 24.10 -7.33
CA LYS A 102 14.18 24.98 -7.30
C LYS A 102 13.54 24.96 -8.67
N TRP A 103 12.27 24.60 -8.72
CA TRP A 103 11.41 24.79 -9.88
C TRP A 103 10.44 25.94 -9.62
N ILE A 104 9.98 26.56 -10.69
CA ILE A 104 8.94 27.59 -10.68
C ILE A 104 7.72 26.95 -11.35
N SER A 105 6.57 26.91 -10.68
CA SER A 105 5.32 26.51 -11.33
C SER A 105 4.85 27.65 -12.23
N SER A 106 4.36 27.28 -13.41
CA SER A 106 3.60 28.21 -14.26
C SER A 106 2.17 28.27 -13.72
N ASP A 107 1.94 29.12 -12.74
CA ASP A 107 0.59 29.59 -12.42
C ASP A 107 0.30 30.90 -13.18
#